data_AF-R9XK95-F1
#
_entry.id   AF-R9XK95-F1
#
_cell.length_a   1.000
_cell.length_b   1.000
_cell.length_c   1.000
_cell.angle_alpha   90.00
_cell.angle_beta   90.00
_cell.angle_gamma   90.00
#
_symmetry.space_group_name_H-M   'P 1'
#
loop_
_entity.id
_entity.type
_entity.pdbx_description
1 polymer ?
#
loop_
_entity_poly.entity_id
_entity_poly.type
_entity_poly.pdbx_seq_one_letter_code
_entity_poly.pdbx_strand_id
1 'polypeptide(L)'
;MAETNFNYSKLLRNLVTEDNLLNEVVVSFLYQLFPRDLFVRAFSLLESADMFIYVWMPTPKEPDALLESLYNGTPLCRPIVRPRGPDDRPVSVDLDHWFCSCTEFAATCRPHLAQETPLADALFRPAPAADPDDRFGVLAGMPHLRADPETLMCEHLFAFAILLQTDVRVLRHFAAGPTAQVFVLGITSIDEWLKLHLNVV
;
A
#
# COMPACT_ATOMS: atom_id res chain seq x y z
N MET A 1 -4.08 2.31 29.23
CA MET A 1 -4.65 1.17 28.49
C MET A 1 -3.47 0.48 27.84
N ALA A 2 -3.32 -0.84 27.97
CA ALA A 2 -2.17 -1.54 27.39
C ALA A 2 -2.20 -1.35 25.87
N GLU A 3 -1.18 -0.69 25.31
CA GLU A 3 -0.96 -0.60 23.87
C GLU A 3 -0.67 -2.01 23.35
N THR A 4 -1.72 -2.73 22.98
CA THR A 4 -1.58 -3.99 22.27
C THR A 4 -1.00 -3.69 20.90
N ASN A 5 0.30 -3.93 20.76
CA ASN A 5 0.97 -3.92 19.47
C ASN A 5 0.34 -4.96 18.55
N PHE A 6 -0.51 -4.47 17.66
CA PHE A 6 -1.17 -5.28 16.67
C PHE A 6 -0.26 -5.44 15.45
N ASN A 7 0.18 -6.66 15.15
CA ASN A 7 0.97 -6.96 13.95
C ASN A 7 0.03 -7.05 12.74
N TYR A 8 -0.02 -5.97 11.96
CA TYR A 8 -0.89 -5.87 10.80
C TYR A 8 -0.44 -6.79 9.66
N SER A 9 0.87 -6.95 9.44
CA SER A 9 1.40 -7.83 8.39
C SER A 9 0.98 -9.28 8.60
N LYS A 10 1.05 -9.77 9.85
CA LYS A 10 0.66 -11.14 10.21
C LYS A 10 -0.84 -11.37 10.05
N LEU A 11 -1.66 -10.39 10.41
CA LEU A 11 -3.11 -10.47 10.19
C LEU A 11 -3.42 -10.56 8.68
N LEU A 12 -2.93 -9.58 7.92
CA LEU A 12 -3.30 -9.39 6.51
C LEU A 12 -2.68 -10.45 5.59
N ARG A 13 -1.56 -11.08 5.98
CA ARG A 13 -1.00 -12.25 5.29
C ARG A 13 -1.99 -13.42 5.21
N ASN A 14 -2.91 -13.53 6.17
CA ASN A 14 -3.92 -14.61 6.19
C ASN A 14 -5.08 -14.36 5.22
N LEU A 15 -5.11 -13.21 4.53
CA LEU A 15 -6.10 -12.91 3.50
C LEU A 15 -6.07 -13.95 2.36
N VAL A 16 -4.88 -14.49 2.06
CA VAL A 16 -4.69 -15.53 1.05
C VAL A 16 -4.11 -16.78 1.71
N THR A 17 -4.77 -17.92 1.49
CA THR A 17 -4.35 -19.24 2.00
C THR A 17 -3.10 -19.77 1.28
N GLU A 18 -2.52 -20.85 1.78
CA GLU A 18 -1.37 -21.51 1.13
C GLU A 18 -1.69 -22.03 -0.27
N ASP A 19 -2.95 -22.41 -0.52
CA ASP A 19 -3.45 -22.86 -1.83
C ASP A 19 -3.77 -21.72 -2.81
N ASN A 20 -3.34 -20.49 -2.49
CA ASN A 20 -3.62 -19.28 -3.28
C ASN A 20 -5.13 -18.97 -3.43
N LEU A 21 -5.92 -19.28 -2.40
CA LEU A 21 -7.35 -18.95 -2.34
C LEU A 21 -7.60 -17.79 -1.37
N LEU A 22 -8.62 -16.99 -1.65
CA LEU A 22 -9.07 -15.95 -0.72
C LEU A 22 -9.67 -16.60 0.53
N ASN A 23 -9.29 -16.09 1.70
CA ASN A 23 -9.80 -16.58 2.98
C ASN A 23 -11.04 -15.78 3.42
N GLU A 24 -12.22 -16.27 3.05
CA GLU A 24 -13.51 -15.61 3.31
C GLU A 24 -13.79 -15.31 4.79
N VAL A 25 -13.27 -16.16 5.69
CA VAL A 25 -13.38 -15.93 7.13
C VAL A 25 -12.57 -14.69 7.52
N VAL A 26 -11.32 -14.60 7.06
CA VAL A 26 -10.46 -13.44 7.33
C VAL A 26 -11.03 -12.19 6.68
N VAL A 27 -11.52 -12.24 5.45
CA VAL A 27 -12.24 -11.14 4.78
C VAL A 27 -13.39 -10.63 5.66
N SER A 28 -14.24 -11.53 6.15
CA SER A 28 -15.37 -11.20 7.03
C SER A 28 -14.93 -10.52 8.33
N PHE A 29 -13.83 -11.00 8.93
CA PHE A 29 -13.25 -10.37 10.11
C PHE A 29 -12.68 -8.98 9.82
N LEU A 30 -11.99 -8.79 8.70
CA LEU A 30 -11.36 -7.52 8.32
C LEU A 30 -12.40 -6.42 8.07
N TYR A 31 -13.59 -6.77 7.56
CA TYR A 31 -14.70 -5.83 7.45
C TYR A 31 -15.14 -5.22 8.78
N GLN A 32 -15.05 -5.98 9.87
CA GLN A 32 -15.43 -5.51 11.21
C GLN A 32 -14.27 -4.84 11.95
N LEU A 33 -13.03 -5.13 11.57
CA LEU A 33 -11.84 -4.68 12.28
C LEU A 33 -11.41 -3.25 11.90
N PHE A 34 -11.50 -2.90 10.62
CA PHE A 34 -11.03 -1.58 10.16
C PHE A 34 -12.17 -0.56 10.17
N PRO A 35 -11.97 0.63 10.78
CA PRO A 35 -13.00 1.67 10.84
C PRO A 35 -13.24 2.30 9.46
N ARG A 36 -14.28 3.15 9.35
CA ARG A 36 -14.56 3.98 8.15
C ARG A 36 -14.75 3.16 6.86
N ASP A 37 -15.25 1.93 6.98
CA ASP A 37 -15.38 0.97 5.88
C ASP A 37 -14.08 0.79 5.09
N LEU A 38 -12.92 1.02 5.74
CA LEU A 38 -11.64 1.15 5.06
C LEU A 38 -11.24 -0.16 4.35
N PHE A 39 -11.52 -1.31 4.97
CA PHE A 39 -11.29 -2.60 4.31
C PHE A 39 -12.20 -2.81 3.11
N VAL A 40 -13.49 -2.41 3.18
CA VAL A 40 -14.40 -2.47 2.01
C VAL A 40 -13.87 -1.63 0.86
N ARG A 41 -13.45 -0.41 1.14
CA ARG A 41 -12.92 0.52 0.14
C ARG A 41 -11.62 -0.01 -0.48
N ALA A 42 -10.70 -0.51 0.35
CA ALA A 42 -9.43 -1.08 -0.11
C ALA A 42 -9.63 -2.37 -0.91
N PHE A 43 -10.53 -3.25 -0.46
CA PHE A 43 -10.84 -4.49 -1.16
C PHE A 43 -11.53 -4.23 -2.51
N SER A 44 -12.48 -3.29 -2.55
CA SER A 44 -13.09 -2.82 -3.80
C SER A 44 -12.04 -2.25 -4.77
N LEU A 45 -11.00 -1.61 -4.25
CA LEU A 45 -9.90 -1.08 -5.05
C LEU A 45 -9.01 -2.20 -5.60
N LEU A 46 -8.69 -3.22 -4.79
CA LEU A 46 -7.97 -4.43 -5.22
C LEU A 46 -8.70 -5.14 -6.38
N GLU A 47 -10.03 -5.13 -6.37
CA GLU A 47 -10.83 -5.79 -7.40
C GLU A 47 -11.19 -4.90 -8.61
N SER A 48 -10.80 -3.62 -8.60
CA SER A 48 -11.28 -2.64 -9.59
C SER A 48 -10.56 -2.67 -10.94
N ALA A 49 -9.44 -3.40 -11.07
CA ALA A 49 -8.57 -3.32 -12.26
C ALA A 49 -7.97 -1.92 -12.52
N ASP A 50 -7.92 -1.07 -11.49
CA ASP A 50 -7.36 0.28 -11.56
C ASP A 50 -6.01 0.41 -10.81
N MET A 51 -5.55 -0.63 -10.12
CA MET A 51 -4.30 -0.60 -9.37
C MET A 51 -3.11 -1.06 -10.22
N PHE A 52 -2.11 -0.19 -10.34
CA PHE A 52 -0.88 -0.43 -11.08
C PHE A 52 0.34 -0.28 -10.17
N ILE A 53 1.33 -1.15 -10.36
CA ILE A 53 2.65 -1.05 -9.73
C ILE A 53 3.68 -1.00 -10.87
N TYR A 54 4.07 0.21 -11.25
CA TYR A 54 5.09 0.40 -12.27
C TYR A 54 6.47 0.25 -11.65
N VAL A 55 7.33 -0.58 -12.22
CA VAL A 55 8.68 -0.83 -11.71
C VAL A 55 9.68 -0.36 -12.75
N TRP A 56 10.58 0.54 -12.37
CA TRP A 56 11.70 0.92 -13.23
C TRP A 56 12.60 -0.31 -13.45
N MET A 57 12.66 -0.76 -14.70
CA MET A 57 13.26 -2.01 -15.10
C MET A 57 14.10 -1.79 -16.38
N PRO A 58 15.25 -1.09 -16.27
CA PRO A 58 16.09 -0.78 -17.44
C PRO A 58 16.65 -2.06 -18.07
N THR A 59 16.83 -3.11 -17.27
CA THR A 59 17.12 -4.48 -17.73
C THR A 59 15.90 -5.37 -17.52
N PRO A 60 15.38 -6.02 -18.57
CA PRO A 60 14.23 -6.91 -18.44
C PRO A 60 14.44 -8.00 -17.39
N LYS A 61 13.42 -8.25 -16.58
CA LYS A 61 13.35 -9.34 -15.61
C LYS A 61 12.18 -10.25 -15.94
N GLU A 62 12.30 -11.53 -15.58
CA GLU A 62 11.17 -12.44 -15.61
C GLU A 62 10.03 -11.94 -14.70
N PRO A 63 8.75 -12.18 -15.04
CA PRO A 63 7.61 -11.69 -14.28
C PRO A 63 7.66 -12.07 -12.79
N ASP A 64 8.01 -13.30 -12.47
CA ASP A 64 8.13 -13.75 -11.06
C ASP A 64 9.26 -13.04 -10.32
N ALA A 65 10.41 -12.83 -10.99
CA ALA A 65 11.53 -12.10 -10.41
C ALA A 65 11.18 -10.61 -10.19
N LEU A 66 10.31 -10.04 -11.02
CA LEU A 66 9.79 -8.68 -10.84
C LEU A 66 8.94 -8.59 -9.56
N LEU A 67 8.00 -9.52 -9.36
CA LEU A 67 7.15 -9.58 -8.16
C LEU A 67 7.98 -9.80 -6.89
N GLU A 68 8.94 -10.73 -6.92
CA GLU A 68 9.83 -10.99 -5.78
C GLU A 68 10.71 -9.79 -5.43
N SER A 69 11.12 -9.01 -6.44
CA SER A 69 11.95 -7.83 -6.20
C SER A 69 11.24 -6.76 -5.37
N LEU A 70 9.91 -6.70 -5.40
CA LEU A 70 9.11 -5.77 -4.58
C LEU A 70 9.15 -6.12 -3.08
N TYR A 71 9.50 -7.35 -2.71
CA TYR A 71 9.57 -7.81 -1.31
C TYR A 71 10.99 -7.99 -0.78
N ASN A 72 11.91 -8.40 -1.66
CA ASN A 72 13.27 -8.80 -1.28
C ASN A 72 14.36 -7.88 -1.85
N GLY A 73 13.99 -6.96 -2.74
CA GLY A 73 14.90 -6.00 -3.35
C GLY A 73 14.57 -4.56 -2.96
N THR A 74 15.19 -3.62 -3.69
CA THR A 74 14.94 -2.19 -3.56
C THR A 74 14.61 -1.57 -4.93
N PRO A 75 13.58 -2.07 -5.64
CA PRO A 75 13.22 -1.52 -6.94
C PRO A 75 12.69 -0.10 -6.79
N LEU A 76 13.08 0.77 -7.72
CA LEU A 76 12.36 2.03 -7.90
C LEU A 76 11.00 1.70 -8.50
N CYS A 77 9.94 1.84 -7.71
CA CYS A 77 8.59 1.56 -8.14
C CYS A 77 7.64 2.75 -7.91
N ARG A 78 6.53 2.75 -8.62
CA ARG A 78 5.48 3.76 -8.55
C ARG A 78 4.11 3.08 -8.49
N PRO A 79 3.58 2.86 -7.28
CA PRO A 79 2.19 2.48 -7.08
C PRO A 79 1.26 3.61 -7.52
N ILE A 80 0.34 3.31 -8.45
CA ILE A 80 -0.63 4.27 -9.02
C ILE A 80 -2.01 3.63 -9.06
N VAL A 81 -3.04 4.40 -8.70
CA VAL A 81 -4.42 4.11 -9.07
C VAL A 81 -4.80 4.95 -10.27
N ARG A 82 -5.29 4.29 -11.32
CA ARG A 82 -5.74 4.93 -12.56
C ARG A 82 -7.04 5.73 -12.32
N PRO A 83 -7.22 6.88 -12.97
CA PRO A 83 -8.49 7.60 -13.04
C PRO A 83 -9.66 6.69 -13.45
N ARG A 84 -10.83 6.85 -12.82
CA ARG A 84 -12.07 6.13 -13.21
C ARG A 84 -12.95 6.96 -14.13
N GLY A 85 -12.92 8.28 -13.97
CA GLY A 85 -13.63 9.25 -14.81
C GLY A 85 -12.70 10.10 -15.70
N PRO A 86 -13.29 10.85 -16.65
CA PRO A 86 -12.54 11.77 -17.52
C PRO A 86 -11.92 12.95 -16.77
N ASP A 87 -12.50 13.33 -15.64
CA ASP A 87 -12.05 14.47 -14.81
C ASP A 87 -11.14 14.04 -13.64
N ASP A 88 -10.91 12.73 -13.49
CA ASP A 88 -10.10 12.17 -12.41
C ASP A 88 -8.60 12.24 -12.76
N ARG A 89 -7.78 12.32 -11.71
CA ARG A 89 -6.31 12.29 -11.81
C ARG A 89 -5.76 11.01 -11.20
N PRO A 90 -4.61 10.50 -11.67
CA PRO A 90 -3.99 9.34 -11.05
C PRO A 90 -3.63 9.61 -9.60
N VAL A 91 -3.87 8.62 -8.73
CA VAL A 91 -3.46 8.68 -7.33
C VAL A 91 -2.14 7.93 -7.18
N SER A 92 -1.07 8.63 -6.79
CA SER A 92 0.23 8.03 -6.51
C SER A 92 0.38 7.74 -5.02
N VAL A 93 0.94 6.58 -4.69
CA VAL A 93 1.21 6.16 -3.31
C VAL A 93 2.70 5.92 -3.12
N ASP A 94 3.20 6.30 -1.94
CA ASP A 94 4.56 6.04 -1.48
C ASP A 94 4.47 5.44 -0.07
N LEU A 95 4.64 4.12 0.02
CA LEU A 95 4.50 3.40 1.28
C LEU A 95 5.68 3.64 2.24
N ASP A 96 6.88 3.84 1.70
CA ASP A 96 8.10 4.07 2.49
C ASP A 96 8.04 5.40 3.26
N HIS A 97 7.29 6.37 2.74
CA HIS A 97 7.03 7.66 3.39
C HIS A 97 5.59 7.79 3.91
N TRP A 98 4.80 6.73 3.82
CA TRP A 98 3.37 6.70 4.17
C TRP A 98 2.58 7.88 3.59
N PHE A 99 2.74 8.11 2.28
CA PHE A 99 2.16 9.22 1.55
C PHE A 99 1.19 8.73 0.46
N CYS A 100 0.14 9.52 0.24
CA CYS A 100 -0.78 9.34 -0.87
C CYS A 100 -1.22 10.69 -1.43
N SER A 101 -1.30 10.83 -2.76
CA SER A 101 -1.74 12.07 -3.41
C SER A 101 -3.26 12.29 -3.40
N CYS A 102 -4.04 11.37 -2.84
CA CYS A 102 -5.50 11.53 -2.75
C CYS A 102 -5.88 12.71 -1.83
N THR A 103 -7.08 13.23 -2.02
CA THR A 103 -7.59 14.37 -1.25
C THR A 103 -7.86 14.03 0.22
N GLU A 104 -8.24 12.79 0.54
CA GLU A 104 -8.43 12.33 1.93
C GLU A 104 -7.15 12.42 2.75
N PHE A 105 -6.01 12.03 2.18
CA PHE A 105 -4.71 12.13 2.83
C PHE A 105 -4.38 13.59 3.17
N ALA A 106 -4.44 14.48 2.18
CA ALA A 106 -4.18 15.90 2.38
C ALA A 106 -5.16 16.56 3.37
N ALA A 107 -6.45 16.20 3.31
CA ALA A 107 -7.47 16.68 4.22
C ALA A 107 -7.23 16.22 5.67
N THR A 108 -6.68 15.02 5.87
CA THR A 108 -6.34 14.48 7.20
C THR A 108 -5.10 15.19 7.76
N CYS A 109 -4.09 15.47 6.95
CA CYS A 109 -2.88 16.18 7.39
C CYS A 109 -3.13 17.65 7.73
N ARG A 110 -4.01 18.34 6.98
CA ARG A 110 -4.19 19.79 7.02
C ARG A 110 -4.50 20.38 8.42
N PRO A 111 -5.40 19.82 9.25
CA PRO A 111 -5.68 20.34 10.58
C PRO A 111 -4.48 20.36 11.53
N HIS A 112 -3.51 19.46 11.31
CA HIS A 112 -2.32 19.32 12.14
C HIS A 112 -1.20 20.28 11.72
N LEU A 113 -1.23 20.81 10.50
CA LEU A 113 -0.23 21.78 10.00
C LEU A 113 -0.36 23.17 10.64
N ALA A 114 -1.50 23.47 11.25
CA ALA A 114 -1.72 24.75 11.95
C ALA A 114 -1.18 24.75 13.39
N GLN A 115 -0.69 23.61 13.87
CA GLN A 115 -0.21 23.42 15.24
C GLN A 115 1.31 23.59 15.28
N GLU A 116 1.85 24.02 16.43
CA GLU A 116 3.31 24.10 16.64
C GLU A 116 3.96 22.72 16.87
N THR A 117 3.18 21.64 16.82
CA THR A 117 3.63 20.27 17.01
C THR A 117 4.14 19.67 15.68
N PRO A 118 5.23 18.89 15.69
CA PRO A 118 5.64 18.12 14.53
C PRO A 118 4.50 17.26 13.98
N LEU A 119 4.31 17.25 12.66
CA LEU A 119 3.24 16.49 12.01
C LEU A 119 3.32 14.99 12.32
N ALA A 120 4.54 14.46 12.40
CA ALA A 120 4.79 13.06 12.75
C ALA A 120 4.27 12.71 14.14
N ASP A 121 4.37 13.62 15.12
CA ASP A 121 3.89 13.36 16.48
C ASP A 121 2.35 13.27 16.55
N ALA A 122 1.67 13.89 15.60
CA ALA A 122 0.21 13.87 15.50
C ALA A 122 -0.33 12.67 14.69
N LEU A 123 0.46 12.15 13.74
CA LEU A 123 -0.01 11.18 12.75
C LEU A 123 0.69 9.82 12.84
N PHE A 124 1.86 9.73 13.46
CA PHE A 124 2.62 8.49 13.58
C PHE A 124 2.70 8.04 15.02
N ARG A 125 2.99 6.76 15.20
CA ARG A 125 3.14 6.12 16.50
C ARG A 125 4.60 5.69 16.70
N PRO A 126 5.06 5.53 17.95
CA PRO A 126 6.36 4.92 18.22
C PRO A 126 6.47 3.54 17.56
N ALA A 127 7.60 3.25 16.94
CA ALA A 127 7.86 1.91 16.43
C ALA A 127 8.03 0.95 17.61
N PRO A 128 7.24 -0.14 17.69
CA PRO A 128 7.36 -1.06 18.79
C PRO A 128 8.64 -1.89 18.71
N ALA A 129 9.18 -2.25 19.88
CA ALA A 129 10.40 -3.06 19.98
C ALA A 129 10.22 -4.54 19.57
N ALA A 130 8.99 -5.00 19.29
CA ALA A 130 8.62 -6.39 19.59
C ALA A 130 8.38 -7.33 18.40
N ASP A 131 8.09 -6.84 17.19
CA ASP A 131 7.84 -7.75 16.06
C ASP A 131 8.61 -7.35 14.80
N PRO A 132 9.77 -7.99 14.54
CA PRO A 132 10.59 -7.69 13.37
C PRO A 132 9.94 -8.14 12.06
N ASP A 133 8.91 -8.99 12.11
CA ASP A 133 8.24 -9.52 10.92
C ASP A 133 7.06 -8.65 10.47
N ASP A 134 6.64 -7.68 11.28
CA ASP A 134 5.68 -6.67 10.84
C ASP A 134 6.37 -5.67 9.92
N ARG A 135 5.97 -5.59 8.64
CA ARG A 135 6.43 -4.60 7.64
C ARG A 135 5.41 -3.48 7.40
N PHE A 136 4.20 -3.62 7.93
CA PHE A 136 3.10 -2.68 7.69
C PHE A 136 3.42 -1.29 8.27
N GLY A 137 3.38 -0.25 7.44
CA GLY A 137 3.62 1.13 7.87
C GLY A 137 5.04 1.42 8.35
N VAL A 138 6.03 0.59 8.02
CA VAL A 138 7.45 0.91 8.27
C VAL A 138 7.86 2.12 7.45
N LEU A 139 8.54 3.08 8.09
CA LEU A 139 8.96 4.33 7.48
C LEU A 139 10.45 4.31 7.14
N ALA A 140 10.80 4.58 5.89
CA ALA A 140 12.19 4.69 5.45
C ALA A 140 12.88 5.87 6.15
N GLY A 141 14.06 5.62 6.73
CA GLY A 141 14.85 6.63 7.43
C GLY A 141 14.34 7.01 8.83
N MET A 142 13.22 6.46 9.31
CA MET A 142 12.65 6.77 10.63
C MET A 142 12.39 5.51 11.48
N PRO A 143 13.42 4.77 11.91
CA PRO A 143 13.24 3.47 12.58
C PRO A 143 12.56 3.53 13.96
N HIS A 144 12.43 4.73 14.53
CA HIS A 144 11.80 4.97 15.84
C HIS A 144 10.30 5.31 15.72
N LEU A 145 9.81 5.53 14.49
CA LEU A 145 8.41 5.84 14.20
C LEU A 145 7.83 4.83 13.22
N ARG A 146 6.51 4.73 13.25
CA ARG A 146 5.74 3.90 12.35
C ARG A 146 4.46 4.62 11.99
N ALA A 147 3.95 4.39 10.79
CA ALA A 147 2.64 4.90 10.45
C ALA A 147 1.59 4.37 11.44
N ASP A 148 0.65 5.24 11.81
CA ASP A 148 -0.49 4.87 12.63
C ASP A 148 -1.76 4.79 11.75
N PRO A 149 -2.27 3.58 11.49
CA PRO A 149 -3.42 3.39 10.61
C PRO A 149 -4.73 3.96 11.16
N GLU A 150 -4.82 4.17 12.47
CA GLU A 150 -6.00 4.76 13.10
C GLU A 150 -6.09 6.26 12.81
N THR A 151 -4.96 6.96 12.78
CA THR A 151 -4.88 8.41 12.56
C THR A 151 -4.90 8.75 11.06
N LEU A 152 -4.06 8.10 10.25
CA LEU A 152 -3.84 8.45 8.85
C LEU A 152 -3.72 7.20 7.98
N MET A 153 -4.82 6.78 7.35
CA MET A 153 -4.80 5.76 6.31
C MET A 153 -6.01 5.92 5.40
N CYS A 154 -5.77 6.18 4.11
CA CYS A 154 -6.79 6.09 3.07
C CYS A 154 -6.84 4.67 2.48
N GLU A 155 -7.83 4.38 1.66
CA GLU A 155 -7.99 3.09 1.00
C GLU A 155 -6.82 2.75 0.06
N HIS A 156 -6.19 3.76 -0.53
CA HIS A 156 -5.06 3.58 -1.45
C HIS A 156 -3.80 3.11 -0.71
N LEU A 157 -3.47 3.77 0.41
CA LEU A 157 -2.39 3.34 1.31
C LEU A 157 -2.66 1.91 1.79
N PHE A 158 -3.90 1.66 2.22
CA PHE A 158 -4.24 0.35 2.76
C PHE A 158 -4.16 -0.76 1.71
N ALA A 159 -4.72 -0.55 0.52
CA ALA A 159 -4.69 -1.54 -0.56
C ALA A 159 -3.26 -1.86 -1.00
N PHE A 160 -2.39 -0.85 -1.18
CA PHE A 160 -0.99 -1.11 -1.51
C PHE A 160 -0.20 -1.71 -0.34
N ALA A 161 -0.49 -1.34 0.91
CA ALA A 161 0.13 -1.97 2.07
C ALA A 161 -0.26 -3.45 2.20
N ILE A 162 -1.51 -3.81 1.89
CA ILE A 162 -1.94 -5.22 1.77
C ILE A 162 -1.07 -5.95 0.74
N LEU A 163 -0.83 -5.35 -0.42
CA LEU A 163 -0.07 -5.96 -1.52
C LEU A 163 1.44 -6.01 -1.33
N LEU A 164 2.04 -5.08 -0.58
CA LEU A 164 3.49 -4.88 -0.55
C LEU A 164 4.13 -5.02 0.83
N GLN A 165 3.33 -5.02 1.90
CA GLN A 165 3.83 -5.07 3.27
C GLN A 165 3.33 -6.31 4.05
N THR A 166 2.80 -7.33 3.36
CA THR A 166 2.29 -8.56 3.99
C THR A 166 3.12 -9.81 3.67
N ASP A 167 2.94 -10.37 2.48
CA ASP A 167 3.62 -11.54 1.93
C ASP A 167 3.53 -11.56 0.40
N VAL A 168 4.57 -12.03 -0.29
CA VAL A 168 4.61 -12.13 -1.75
C VAL A 168 3.46 -12.97 -2.32
N ARG A 169 2.93 -13.93 -1.53
CA ARG A 169 1.75 -14.71 -1.89
C ARG A 169 0.51 -13.84 -2.10
N VAL A 170 0.32 -12.83 -1.25
CA VAL A 170 -0.82 -11.89 -1.37
C VAL A 170 -0.67 -11.06 -2.64
N LEU A 171 0.52 -10.54 -2.92
CA LEU A 171 0.80 -9.84 -4.18
C LEU A 171 0.51 -10.72 -5.39
N ARG A 172 1.04 -11.95 -5.41
CA ARG A 172 0.84 -12.91 -6.51
C ARG A 172 -0.63 -13.23 -6.74
N HIS A 173 -1.42 -13.38 -5.67
CA HIS A 173 -2.85 -13.67 -5.78
C HIS A 173 -3.60 -12.60 -6.59
N PHE A 174 -3.33 -11.33 -6.32
CA PHE A 174 -4.02 -10.21 -6.99
C PHE A 174 -3.38 -9.81 -8.33
N ALA A 175 -2.08 -10.10 -8.52
CA ALA A 175 -1.31 -9.63 -9.67
C ALA A 175 -0.97 -10.68 -10.72
N ALA A 176 -1.19 -11.97 -10.44
CA ALA A 176 -0.88 -13.06 -11.36
C ALA A 176 -2.07 -14.01 -11.56
N GLY A 177 -2.09 -14.67 -12.71
CA GLY A 177 -3.12 -15.65 -13.05
C GLY A 177 -4.34 -15.04 -13.77
N PRO A 178 -5.38 -15.87 -14.00
CA PRO A 178 -6.50 -15.52 -14.88
C PRO A 178 -7.45 -14.45 -14.31
N THR A 179 -7.41 -14.22 -13.00
CA THR A 179 -8.26 -13.27 -12.27
C THR A 179 -7.49 -12.04 -11.79
N ALA A 180 -6.29 -11.79 -12.34
CA ALA A 180 -5.47 -10.67 -11.93
C ALA A 180 -6.21 -9.33 -12.15
N GLN A 181 -6.32 -8.56 -11.07
CA GLN A 181 -6.95 -7.23 -11.04
C GLN A 181 -5.96 -6.14 -10.61
N VAL A 182 -4.73 -6.51 -10.23
CA VAL A 182 -3.62 -5.60 -9.98
C VAL A 182 -2.57 -5.83 -11.06
N PHE A 183 -2.04 -4.76 -11.66
CA PHE A 183 -1.07 -4.89 -12.75
C PHE A 183 0.32 -4.43 -12.32
N VAL A 184 1.27 -5.37 -12.28
CA VAL A 184 2.69 -5.05 -12.05
C VAL A 184 3.40 -5.02 -13.40
N LEU A 185 3.94 -3.86 -13.77
CA LEU A 185 4.48 -3.61 -15.10
C LEU A 185 5.89 -3.05 -15.03
N GLY A 186 6.84 -3.70 -15.71
CA GLY A 186 8.21 -3.18 -15.85
C GLY A 186 8.28 -2.10 -16.93
N ILE A 187 8.91 -0.97 -16.59
CA ILE A 187 9.13 0.16 -17.49
C ILE A 187 10.61 0.23 -17.85
N THR A 188 10.92 0.10 -19.15
CA THR A 188 12.29 0.02 -19.66
C THR A 188 12.79 1.35 -20.22
N SER A 189 11.88 2.28 -20.58
CA SER A 189 12.23 3.56 -21.18
C SER A 189 11.91 4.75 -20.27
N ILE A 190 12.81 5.72 -20.23
CA ILE A 190 12.65 6.92 -19.40
C ILE A 190 11.44 7.76 -19.84
N ASP A 191 11.15 7.80 -21.14
CA ASP A 191 10.00 8.55 -21.67
C ASP A 191 8.67 7.97 -21.17
N GLU A 192 8.53 6.64 -21.13
CA GLU A 192 7.37 5.98 -20.52
C GLU A 192 7.30 6.25 -19.03
N TRP A 193 8.43 6.19 -18.32
CA TRP A 193 8.48 6.49 -16.90
C TRP A 193 8.01 7.92 -16.60
N LEU A 194 8.48 8.92 -17.37
CA LEU A 194 8.05 10.31 -17.22
C LEU A 194 6.57 10.50 -17.55
N LYS A 195 6.04 9.82 -18.57
CA LYS A 195 4.61 9.87 -18.94
C LYS A 195 3.68 9.49 -17.80
N LEU A 196 4.09 8.57 -16.92
CA LEU A 196 3.30 8.17 -15.74
C LEU A 196 3.02 9.33 -14.77
N HIS A 197 3.83 10.38 -14.79
CA HIS A 197 3.80 11.48 -13.83
C HIS A 197 3.17 12.76 -14.38
N LEU A 198 2.89 12.85 -15.68
CA LEU A 198 2.48 14.09 -16.35
C LEU A 198 1.16 14.68 -15.81
N ASN A 199 0.24 13.82 -15.36
CA ASN A 199 -1.09 14.23 -14.89
C ASN A 199 -1.30 14.00 -13.39
N VAL A 200 -0.23 13.70 -12.63
CA VAL A 200 -0.31 13.52 -11.17
C VAL A 200 -0.43 14.87 -10.45
N VAL A 201 0.17 15.94 -10.99
CA VAL A 201 0.20 17.29 -10.42
C VAL A 201 -1.06 18.08 -10.78
#